data_AF-A0A419FLJ7-F1
#
_entry.id   AF-A0A419FLJ7-F1
#
_cell.length_a   1.000
_cell.length_b   1.000
_cell.length_c   1.000
_cell.angle_alpha   90.00
_cell.angle_beta   90.00
_cell.angle_gamma   90.00
#
_symmetry.space_group_name_H-M   'P 1'
#
loop_
_entity.id
_entity.type
_entity.pdbx_description
1 polymer ?
#
loop_
_entity_poly.entity_id
_entity_poly.type
_entity_poly.pdbx_seq_one_letter_code
_entity_poly.pdbx_strand_id
1 'polypeptide(L)'
;MMNARRALAVFLVLPLTVLFLLGLVAGRLDATLLNPTFVKQQARDLRLYQRLHEDGVRRLVRNVLDHPEKRPANLRVIALPTDQKAEDSVTTLAQSFLPPAWVERETEETIDALLPWLAGRSDHFTINVSLHDGLIGTLGHPTSGQPSAFERAWRDLGMGQRTVLSIARSYDSDPANAGKPVPGAPPGVRTVTAAVELRGESAGAWFDQQWFGFVDQAMPYLAGDSKTMNARISFEAFPFLADPFAKALHLPPEQMTQQGWRLTDADL
;
A
#
# COMPACT_ATOMS: atom_id res chain seq x y z
N MET A 1 2.60 79.63 -2.50
CA MET A 1 2.52 78.54 -3.51
C MET A 1 3.37 77.33 -3.10
N MET A 2 3.12 76.73 -1.92
CA MET A 2 3.91 75.59 -1.41
C MET A 2 3.06 74.34 -1.11
N ASN A 3 1.82 74.30 -1.62
CA ASN A 3 0.83 73.29 -1.19
C ASN A 3 0.50 72.28 -2.27
N ALA A 4 0.41 72.67 -3.55
CA ALA A 4 0.09 71.75 -4.64
C ALA A 4 1.22 70.74 -4.91
N ARG A 5 2.48 71.21 -4.93
CA ARG A 5 3.67 70.34 -5.14
C ARG A 5 3.88 69.34 -3.99
N ARG A 6 3.62 69.75 -2.75
CA ARG A 6 3.76 68.89 -1.56
C ARG A 6 2.61 67.89 -1.45
N ALA A 7 1.37 68.31 -1.75
CA ALA A 7 0.22 67.40 -1.78
C ALA A 7 0.35 66.33 -2.88
N LEU A 8 0.83 66.72 -4.08
CA LEU A 8 1.12 65.78 -5.16
C LEU A 8 2.23 64.79 -4.78
N ALA A 9 3.30 65.26 -4.13
CA ALA A 9 4.39 64.41 -3.68
C ALA A 9 3.93 63.40 -2.61
N VAL A 10 3.12 63.82 -1.64
CA VAL A 10 2.58 62.92 -0.59
C VAL A 10 1.62 61.89 -1.21
N PHE A 11 0.77 62.31 -2.14
CA PHE A 11 -0.15 61.40 -2.85
C PHE A 11 0.59 60.35 -3.70
N LEU A 12 1.78 60.67 -4.20
CA LEU A 12 2.59 59.75 -5.02
C LEU A 12 3.51 58.86 -4.19
N VAL A 13 4.03 59.36 -3.05
CA VAL A 13 4.93 58.62 -2.16
C VAL A 13 4.20 57.53 -1.37
N LEU A 14 2.96 57.76 -0.95
CA LEU A 14 2.16 56.79 -0.21
C LEU A 14 1.95 55.46 -0.98
N PRO A 15 1.40 55.45 -2.21
CA PRO A 15 1.23 54.22 -2.98
C PRO A 15 2.56 53.59 -3.37
N LEU A 16 3.59 54.40 -3.64
CA LEU A 16 4.93 53.90 -3.96
C LEU A 16 5.58 53.18 -2.76
N THR A 17 5.35 53.68 -1.55
CA THR A 17 5.82 53.07 -0.30
C THR A 17 5.08 51.77 -0.02
N VAL A 18 3.76 51.72 -0.26
CA VAL A 18 2.97 50.49 -0.15
C VAL A 18 3.44 49.45 -1.18
N LEU A 19 3.68 49.85 -2.43
CA LEU A 19 4.25 48.98 -3.47
C LEU A 19 5.66 48.50 -3.11
N PHE A 20 6.49 49.36 -2.53
CA PHE A 20 7.83 49.00 -2.07
C PHE A 20 7.79 48.02 -0.89
N LEU A 21 6.88 48.20 0.07
CA LEU A 21 6.66 47.27 1.16
C LEU A 21 6.11 45.93 0.65
N LEU A 22 5.17 45.94 -0.29
CA LEU A 22 4.67 44.73 -0.95
C LEU A 22 5.77 44.03 -1.74
N GLY A 23 6.64 44.76 -2.44
CA GLY A 23 7.81 44.22 -3.14
C GLY A 23 8.87 43.66 -2.19
N LEU A 24 9.10 44.30 -1.04
CA LEU A 24 9.97 43.79 0.02
C LEU A 24 9.41 42.51 0.65
N VAL A 25 8.10 42.48 0.91
CA VAL A 25 7.42 41.28 1.41
C VAL A 25 7.50 40.18 0.37
N ALA A 26 7.14 40.44 -0.89
CA ALA A 26 7.25 39.46 -1.98
C ALA A 26 8.69 38.92 -2.14
N GLY A 27 9.70 39.79 -2.16
CA GLY A 27 11.10 39.39 -2.29
C GLY A 27 11.65 38.66 -1.05
N ARG A 28 11.19 39.00 0.16
CA ARG A 28 11.53 38.30 1.39
C ARG A 28 10.82 36.94 1.51
N LEU A 29 9.58 36.86 1.03
CA LEU A 29 8.83 35.61 0.94
C LEU A 29 9.50 34.66 -0.05
N ASP A 30 10.00 35.15 -1.19
CA ASP A 30 10.80 34.37 -2.14
C ASP A 30 12.07 33.80 -1.47
N ALA A 31 12.81 34.65 -0.74
CA ALA A 31 14.06 34.23 -0.11
C ALA A 31 13.88 33.34 1.14
N THR A 32 12.71 33.38 1.78
CA THR A 32 12.45 32.68 3.06
C THR A 32 11.50 31.50 2.90
N LEU A 33 10.35 31.68 2.23
CA LEU A 33 9.37 30.61 2.00
C LEU A 33 9.76 29.65 0.88
N LEU A 34 10.56 30.08 -0.09
CA LEU A 34 11.14 29.17 -1.10
C LEU A 34 12.55 28.69 -0.73
N ASN A 35 12.91 28.81 0.55
CA ASN A 35 14.13 28.23 1.10
C ASN A 35 13.84 26.82 1.64
N PRO A 36 14.44 25.76 1.08
CA PRO A 36 14.21 24.39 1.52
C PRO A 36 14.50 24.18 3.01
N THR A 37 15.56 24.79 3.54
CA THR A 37 15.92 24.66 4.95
C THR A 37 14.85 25.24 5.87
N PHE A 38 14.30 26.41 5.52
CA PHE A 38 13.24 27.04 6.32
C PHE A 38 11.96 26.20 6.32
N VAL A 39 11.52 25.74 5.14
CA VAL A 39 10.29 24.92 5.01
C VAL A 39 10.42 23.60 5.75
N LYS A 40 11.55 22.90 5.60
CA LYS A 40 11.83 21.65 6.32
C LYS A 40 11.85 21.87 7.83
N GLN A 41 12.52 22.92 8.31
CA GLN A 41 12.56 23.22 9.73
C GLN A 41 11.16 23.50 10.29
N GLN A 42 10.35 24.32 9.61
CA GLN A 42 8.97 24.56 10.02
C GLN A 42 8.12 23.29 10.00
N ALA A 43 8.33 22.40 9.02
CA ALA A 43 7.62 21.12 8.98
C ALA A 43 8.00 20.20 10.15
N ARG A 44 9.27 20.18 10.56
CA ARG A 44 9.74 19.47 11.77
C ARG A 44 9.15 20.07 13.03
N ASP A 45 9.25 21.39 13.20
CA ASP A 45 8.79 22.13 14.39
C ASP A 45 7.28 21.96 14.60
N LEU A 46 6.51 21.97 13.51
CA LEU A 46 5.07 21.76 13.51
C LEU A 46 4.66 20.28 13.57
N ARG A 47 5.63 19.34 13.65
CA ARG A 47 5.42 17.88 13.59
C ARG A 47 4.53 17.47 12.41
N LEU A 48 4.70 18.12 11.25
CA LEU A 48 3.87 17.86 10.08
C LEU A 48 4.05 16.43 9.58
N TYR A 49 5.27 15.90 9.59
CA TYR A 49 5.53 14.52 9.15
C TYR A 49 4.77 13.49 9.98
N GLN A 50 4.79 13.65 11.30
CA GLN A 50 4.04 12.78 12.21
C GLN A 50 2.53 12.92 12.02
N ARG A 51 2.00 14.15 11.85
CA ARG A 51 0.57 14.34 11.58
C ARG A 51 0.14 13.77 10.23
N LEU A 52 0.96 13.91 9.20
CA LEU A 52 0.73 13.30 7.89
C LEU A 52 0.73 11.77 7.99
N HIS A 53 1.63 11.20 8.78
CA HIS A 53 1.68 9.77 9.04
C HIS A 53 0.47 9.27 9.84
N GLU A 54 0.15 9.88 10.98
CA GLU A 54 -0.90 9.41 11.89
C GLU A 54 -2.30 9.68 11.33
N ASP A 55 -2.60 10.94 11.01
CA ASP A 55 -3.93 11.35 10.56
C ASP A 55 -4.12 11.16 9.06
N GLY A 56 -3.06 11.37 8.27
CA GLY A 56 -3.14 11.25 6.81
C GLY A 56 -3.38 9.81 6.39
N VAL A 57 -2.58 8.86 6.91
CA VAL A 57 -2.74 7.43 6.59
C VAL A 57 -4.11 6.91 7.01
N ARG A 58 -4.56 7.20 8.24
CA ARG A 58 -5.89 6.79 8.71
C ARG A 58 -7.01 7.34 7.83
N ARG A 59 -6.94 8.61 7.42
CA ARG A 59 -7.93 9.22 6.52
C ARG A 59 -7.96 8.55 5.15
N LEU A 60 -6.79 8.21 4.59
CA LEU A 60 -6.70 7.49 3.34
C LEU A 60 -7.31 6.08 3.45
N VAL A 61 -6.96 5.35 4.51
CA VAL A 61 -7.51 4.01 4.80
C VAL A 61 -9.02 4.05 4.93
N ARG A 62 -9.55 4.96 5.76
CA ARG A 62 -10.99 5.14 5.93
C ARG A 62 -11.69 5.48 4.61
N ASN A 63 -11.13 6.42 3.84
CA ASN A 63 -11.69 6.77 2.54
C ASN A 63 -11.74 5.57 1.56
N VAL A 64 -10.76 4.68 1.59
CA VAL A 64 -10.73 3.46 0.76
C VAL A 64 -11.71 2.39 1.27
N LEU A 65 -11.86 2.23 2.60
CA LEU A 65 -12.80 1.27 3.19
C LEU A 65 -14.26 1.71 3.02
N ASP A 66 -14.55 3.00 3.19
CA ASP A 66 -15.90 3.57 3.07
C ASP A 66 -16.39 3.68 1.62
N HIS A 67 -15.47 3.63 0.65
CA HIS A 67 -15.77 3.75 -0.78
C HIS A 67 -15.29 2.52 -1.57
N PRO A 68 -16.02 1.40 -1.50
CA PRO A 68 -15.66 0.15 -2.15
C PRO A 68 -15.37 0.26 -3.66
N GLU A 69 -15.98 1.23 -4.33
CA GLU A 69 -15.82 1.56 -5.74
C GLU A 69 -14.48 2.21 -6.08
N LYS A 70 -13.77 2.77 -5.09
CA LYS A 70 -12.41 3.31 -5.27
C LYS A 70 -11.34 2.21 -5.16
N ARG A 71 -11.70 1.03 -4.68
CA ARG A 71 -10.77 -0.11 -4.54
C ARG A 71 -10.37 -0.63 -5.92
N PRO A 72 -9.11 -1.08 -6.10
CA PRO A 72 -8.68 -1.71 -7.34
C PRO A 72 -9.47 -3.01 -7.57
N ALA A 73 -9.70 -3.35 -8.85
CA ALA A 73 -10.66 -4.38 -9.26
C ALA A 73 -10.43 -5.74 -8.60
N ASN A 74 -9.16 -6.14 -8.43
CA ASN A 74 -8.74 -7.37 -7.77
C ASN A 74 -9.14 -7.44 -6.28
N LEU A 75 -9.18 -6.30 -5.56
CA LEU A 75 -9.60 -6.26 -4.16
C LEU A 75 -11.12 -6.21 -3.97
N ARG A 76 -11.89 -5.91 -5.03
CA ARG A 76 -13.36 -5.88 -4.94
C ARG A 76 -13.97 -7.28 -4.82
N VAL A 77 -13.25 -8.29 -5.29
CA VAL A 77 -13.68 -9.70 -5.25
C VAL A 77 -13.62 -10.24 -3.83
N ILE A 78 -12.70 -9.73 -3.00
CA ILE A 78 -12.53 -10.15 -1.62
C ILE A 78 -13.44 -9.31 -0.72
N ALA A 79 -14.28 -9.97 0.07
CA ALA A 79 -15.10 -9.33 1.10
C ALA A 79 -14.21 -8.85 2.27
N LEU A 80 -13.66 -7.65 2.14
CA LEU A 80 -12.91 -6.99 3.20
C LEU A 80 -13.85 -6.59 4.35
N PRO A 81 -13.46 -6.82 5.61
CA PRO A 81 -14.19 -6.28 6.76
C PRO A 81 -14.07 -4.75 6.80
N THR A 82 -15.14 -4.09 7.24
CA THR A 82 -15.25 -2.62 7.31
C THR A 82 -15.54 -2.13 8.73
N ASP A 83 -15.40 -3.00 9.73
CA ASP A 83 -15.56 -2.63 11.13
C ASP A 83 -14.33 -1.90 11.68
N GLN A 84 -14.45 -1.32 12.86
CA GLN A 84 -13.38 -0.54 13.48
C GLN A 84 -12.07 -1.32 13.64
N LYS A 85 -12.15 -2.62 13.97
CA LYS A 85 -10.95 -3.47 14.10
C LYS A 85 -10.23 -3.59 12.76
N ALA A 86 -10.99 -3.66 11.66
CA ALA A 86 -10.42 -3.72 10.32
C ALA A 86 -9.77 -2.40 9.90
N GLU A 87 -10.41 -1.26 10.17
CA GLU A 87 -9.80 0.06 9.95
C GLU A 87 -8.47 0.17 10.71
N ASP A 88 -8.44 -0.22 11.99
CA ASP A 88 -7.23 -0.11 12.81
C ASP A 88 -6.12 -1.06 12.36
N SER A 89 -6.47 -2.28 11.93
CA SER A 89 -5.50 -3.26 11.40
C SER A 89 -4.88 -2.78 10.09
N VAL A 90 -5.71 -2.28 9.16
CA VAL A 90 -5.24 -1.75 7.87
C VAL A 90 -4.46 -0.44 8.05
N THR A 91 -4.87 0.41 8.99
CA THR A 91 -4.14 1.63 9.33
C THR A 91 -2.75 1.30 9.87
N THR A 92 -2.67 0.36 10.81
CA THR A 92 -1.38 -0.10 11.36
C THR A 92 -0.49 -0.68 10.26
N LEU A 93 -1.06 -1.47 9.36
CA LEU A 93 -0.35 -2.02 8.21
C LEU A 93 0.19 -0.93 7.29
N ALA A 94 -0.65 0.05 6.92
CA ALA A 94 -0.25 1.15 6.05
C ALA A 94 0.80 2.05 6.72
N GLN A 95 0.72 2.24 8.03
CA GLN A 95 1.72 2.97 8.81
C GLN A 95 3.06 2.22 8.92
N SER A 96 3.04 0.89 8.93
CA SER A 96 4.23 0.05 8.82
C SER A 96 4.90 0.16 7.45
N PHE A 97 4.08 0.28 6.39
CA PHE A 97 4.56 0.42 5.02
C PHE A 97 5.12 1.81 4.72
N LEU A 98 4.64 2.82 5.43
CA LEU A 98 5.13 4.19 5.33
C LEU A 98 5.73 4.60 6.68
N PRO A 99 6.92 4.11 7.08
CA PRO A 99 7.51 4.50 8.36
C PRO A 99 7.64 6.04 8.48
N PRO A 100 7.54 6.62 9.69
CA PRO A 100 7.65 8.08 9.85
C PRO A 100 8.93 8.67 9.25
N ALA A 101 10.07 7.98 9.40
CA ALA A 101 11.34 8.41 8.81
C ALA A 101 11.33 8.38 7.28
N TRP A 102 10.61 7.43 6.68
CA TRP A 102 10.41 7.37 5.23
C TRP A 102 9.56 8.56 4.75
N VAL A 103 8.45 8.84 5.44
CA VAL A 103 7.57 9.99 5.10
C VAL A 103 8.33 11.30 5.21
N GLU A 104 9.13 11.47 6.26
CA GLU A 104 10.00 12.64 6.42
C GLU A 104 10.98 12.75 5.26
N ARG A 105 11.77 11.70 5.00
CA ARG A 105 12.78 11.68 3.92
C ARG A 105 12.18 12.01 2.55
N GLU A 106 11.13 11.30 2.14
CA GLU A 106 10.50 11.49 0.81
C GLU A 106 9.86 12.87 0.68
N THR A 107 9.26 13.38 1.75
CA THR A 107 8.71 14.75 1.74
C THR A 107 9.82 15.78 1.64
N GLU A 108 10.93 15.60 2.35
CA GLU A 108 12.08 16.49 2.29
C GLU A 108 12.79 16.47 0.93
N GLU A 109 12.94 15.30 0.32
CA GLU A 109 13.47 15.15 -1.04
C GLU A 109 12.53 15.80 -2.06
N THR A 110 11.22 15.65 -1.90
CA THR A 110 10.23 16.34 -2.73
C THR A 110 10.33 17.86 -2.56
N ILE A 111 10.50 18.36 -1.34
CA ILE A 111 10.71 19.79 -1.07
C ILE A 111 11.98 20.31 -1.77
N ASP A 112 13.08 19.55 -1.70
CA ASP A 112 14.34 19.90 -2.36
C ASP A 112 14.23 19.92 -3.89
N ALA A 113 13.40 19.06 -4.46
CA ALA A 113 13.16 19.02 -5.91
C ALA A 113 12.18 20.13 -6.35
N LEU A 114 11.10 20.34 -5.60
CA LEU A 114 10.00 21.23 -5.95
C LEU A 114 10.32 22.71 -5.75
N LEU A 115 10.99 23.08 -4.64
CA LEU A 115 11.23 24.49 -4.32
C LEU A 115 12.18 25.21 -5.30
N PRO A 116 13.28 24.60 -5.79
CA PRO A 116 14.08 25.21 -6.85
C PRO A 116 13.27 25.44 -8.13
N TRP A 117 12.39 24.50 -8.48
CA TRP A 117 11.50 24.65 -9.64
C TRP A 117 10.49 25.79 -9.46
N LEU A 118 9.81 25.86 -8.31
CA LEU A 118 8.89 26.96 -7.99
C LEU A 118 9.59 28.33 -7.98
N ALA A 119 10.83 28.38 -7.52
CA ALA A 119 11.66 29.58 -7.53
C ALA A 119 12.24 29.94 -8.91
N GLY A 120 11.91 29.19 -9.97
CA GLY A 120 12.46 29.38 -11.32
C GLY A 120 13.97 29.11 -11.42
N ARG A 121 14.55 28.41 -10.44
CA ARG A 121 15.98 28.01 -10.42
C ARG A 121 16.23 26.67 -11.13
N SER A 122 15.15 25.93 -11.44
CA SER A 122 15.19 24.72 -12.24
C SER A 122 13.98 24.69 -13.17
N ASP A 123 14.16 24.27 -14.41
CA ASP A 123 13.07 24.17 -15.40
C ASP A 123 12.25 22.88 -15.23
N HIS A 124 12.81 21.88 -14.54
CA HIS A 124 12.20 20.59 -14.28
C HIS A 124 12.53 20.10 -12.86
N PHE A 125 11.74 19.17 -12.37
CA PHE A 125 12.04 18.42 -11.14
C PHE A 125 11.69 16.95 -11.34
N THR A 126 12.31 16.09 -10.53
CA THR A 126 12.05 14.65 -10.54
C THR A 126 11.81 14.20 -9.11
N ILE A 127 10.77 13.41 -8.90
CA ILE A 127 10.47 12.76 -7.63
C ILE A 127 10.76 11.27 -7.83
N ASN A 128 11.68 10.73 -7.04
CA ASN A 128 12.02 9.31 -7.07
C ASN A 128 11.58 8.68 -5.76
N VAL A 129 10.55 7.84 -5.80
CA VAL A 129 9.97 7.22 -4.61
C VAL A 129 10.47 5.79 -4.50
N SER A 130 11.25 5.48 -3.46
CA SER A 130 11.67 4.11 -3.17
C SER A 130 10.68 3.43 -2.23
N LEU A 131 10.11 2.30 -2.65
CA LEU A 131 9.21 1.49 -1.81
C LEU A 131 9.94 0.38 -1.03
N HIS A 132 11.25 0.28 -1.19
CA HIS A 132 12.04 -0.82 -0.63
C HIS A 132 11.93 -0.88 0.90
N ASP A 133 12.19 0.23 1.60
CA ASP A 133 12.14 0.29 3.07
C ASP A 133 10.76 -0.10 3.61
N GLY A 134 9.69 0.38 2.96
CA GLY A 134 8.31 0.08 3.31
C GLY A 134 7.96 -1.39 3.13
N LEU A 135 8.44 -1.98 2.03
CA LEU A 135 8.25 -3.39 1.71
C LEU A 135 8.95 -4.27 2.76
N ILE A 136 10.23 -4.01 3.05
CA ILE A 136 11.01 -4.76 4.05
C ILE A 136 10.42 -4.59 5.45
N GLY A 137 10.08 -3.37 5.85
CA GLY A 137 9.51 -3.11 7.18
C GLY A 137 8.14 -3.75 7.40
N THR A 138 7.40 -4.04 6.32
CA THR A 138 6.03 -4.53 6.40
C THR A 138 5.89 -6.03 6.21
N LEU A 139 6.60 -6.57 5.21
CA LEU A 139 6.57 -7.98 4.85
C LEU A 139 7.70 -8.76 5.52
N GLY A 140 8.81 -8.11 5.84
CA GLY A 140 9.93 -8.72 6.55
C GLY A 140 9.60 -9.02 8.01
N HIS A 141 10.29 -10.02 8.56
CA HIS A 141 10.19 -10.35 9.98
C HIS A 141 11.03 -9.41 10.83
N PRO A 142 10.44 -8.72 11.83
CA PRO A 142 11.19 -7.82 12.69
C PRO A 142 12.19 -8.58 13.58
N THR A 143 11.90 -9.84 13.91
CA THR A 143 12.79 -10.74 14.64
C THR A 143 12.45 -12.18 14.27
N SER A 144 13.45 -13.08 14.34
CA SER A 144 13.24 -14.50 14.07
C SER A 144 12.11 -15.06 14.95
N GLY A 145 11.11 -15.68 14.32
CA GLY A 145 9.96 -16.28 14.99
C GLY A 145 8.80 -15.31 15.28
N GLN A 146 8.90 -14.02 14.93
CA GLN A 146 7.77 -13.09 15.01
C GLN A 146 7.15 -12.83 13.64
N PRO A 147 5.81 -12.84 13.52
CA PRO A 147 5.13 -12.55 12.28
C PRO A 147 5.32 -11.09 11.86
N SER A 148 5.36 -10.88 10.54
CA SER A 148 5.48 -9.53 9.97
C SER A 148 4.26 -8.66 10.31
N ALA A 149 4.36 -7.34 10.11
CA ALA A 149 3.20 -6.45 10.27
C ALA A 149 2.06 -6.84 9.33
N PHE A 150 2.39 -7.22 8.09
CA PHE A 150 1.43 -7.73 7.14
C PHE A 150 0.79 -9.05 7.57
N GLU A 151 1.59 -10.00 8.06
CA GLU A 151 1.09 -11.30 8.51
C GLU A 151 0.14 -11.18 9.71
N ARG A 152 0.45 -10.29 10.66
CA ARG A 152 -0.45 -9.98 11.78
C ARG A 152 -1.76 -9.41 11.30
N ALA A 153 -1.72 -8.35 10.47
CA ALA A 153 -2.93 -7.74 9.94
C ALA A 153 -3.76 -8.74 9.11
N TRP A 154 -3.12 -9.56 8.27
CA TRP A 154 -3.76 -10.58 7.46
C TRP A 154 -4.52 -11.61 8.33
N ARG A 155 -3.87 -12.12 9.38
CA ARG A 155 -4.46 -13.07 10.32
C ARG A 155 -5.57 -12.43 11.15
N ASP A 156 -5.37 -11.22 11.65
CA ASP A 156 -6.36 -10.49 12.47
C ASP A 156 -7.66 -10.22 11.71
N LEU A 157 -7.55 -10.02 10.39
CA LEU A 157 -8.65 -9.82 9.46
C LEU A 157 -9.27 -11.15 8.95
N GLY A 158 -8.67 -12.30 9.27
CA GLY A 158 -9.11 -13.62 8.80
C GLY A 158 -9.00 -13.77 7.28
N MET A 159 -7.98 -13.14 6.67
CA MET A 159 -7.88 -13.04 5.21
C MET A 159 -7.62 -14.37 4.51
N GLY A 160 -6.99 -15.35 5.16
CA GLY A 160 -6.79 -16.68 4.59
C GLY A 160 -8.11 -17.38 4.28
N GLN A 161 -8.97 -17.49 5.29
CA GLN A 161 -10.30 -18.10 5.13
C GLN A 161 -11.14 -17.35 4.09
N ARG A 162 -11.12 -16.01 4.12
CA ARG A 162 -11.86 -15.17 3.16
C ARG A 162 -11.36 -15.38 1.73
N THR A 163 -10.05 -15.44 1.53
CA THR A 163 -9.44 -15.66 0.21
C THR A 163 -9.82 -17.03 -0.35
N VAL A 164 -9.66 -18.08 0.45
CA VAL A 164 -10.03 -19.45 0.06
C VAL A 164 -11.52 -19.54 -0.28
N LEU A 165 -12.40 -19.00 0.56
CA LEU A 165 -13.84 -18.98 0.29
C LEU A 165 -14.21 -18.14 -0.94
N SER A 166 -13.54 -17.00 -1.14
CA SER A 166 -13.77 -16.16 -2.32
C SER A 166 -13.43 -16.90 -3.61
N ILE A 167 -12.28 -17.58 -3.64
CA ILE A 167 -11.84 -18.37 -4.79
C ILE A 167 -12.78 -19.57 -5.01
N ALA A 168 -13.16 -20.27 -3.94
CA ALA A 168 -14.10 -21.39 -4.00
C ALA A 168 -15.46 -20.95 -4.58
N ARG A 169 -16.03 -19.85 -4.09
CA ARG A 169 -17.30 -19.31 -4.61
C ARG A 169 -17.19 -18.90 -6.07
N SER A 170 -16.09 -18.23 -6.45
CA SER A 170 -15.86 -17.86 -7.84
C SER A 170 -15.78 -19.10 -8.74
N TYR A 171 -15.14 -20.16 -8.27
CA TYR A 171 -15.05 -21.42 -9.00
C TYR A 171 -16.41 -22.12 -9.13
N ASP A 172 -17.17 -22.21 -8.04
CA ASP A 172 -18.50 -22.85 -8.00
C ASP A 172 -19.55 -22.06 -8.82
N SER A 173 -19.38 -20.74 -8.95
CA SER A 173 -20.30 -19.89 -9.71
C SER A 173 -20.20 -20.06 -11.23
N ASP A 174 -19.14 -20.71 -11.73
CA ASP A 174 -19.00 -20.96 -13.17
C ASP A 174 -19.92 -22.13 -13.61
N PRO A 175 -20.85 -21.90 -14.57
CA PRO A 175 -21.70 -22.96 -15.11
C PRO A 175 -20.94 -24.18 -15.63
N ALA A 176 -19.71 -24.01 -16.12
CA ALA A 176 -18.87 -25.11 -16.60
C ALA A 176 -18.43 -26.05 -15.47
N ASN A 177 -18.51 -25.63 -14.22
CA ASN A 177 -18.15 -26.42 -13.05
C ASN A 177 -19.36 -27.04 -12.35
N ALA A 178 -20.58 -26.61 -12.71
CA ALA A 178 -21.81 -27.07 -12.08
C ALA A 178 -21.98 -28.59 -12.22
N GLY A 179 -22.14 -29.28 -11.09
CA GLY A 179 -22.41 -30.72 -11.04
C GLY A 179 -21.21 -31.63 -11.29
N LYS A 180 -20.02 -31.08 -11.55
CA LYS A 180 -18.79 -31.87 -11.63
C LYS A 180 -18.37 -32.36 -10.24
N PRO A 181 -17.84 -33.59 -10.12
CA PRO A 181 -17.18 -34.02 -8.88
C PRO A 181 -16.01 -33.07 -8.58
N VAL A 182 -15.85 -32.68 -7.32
CA VAL A 182 -14.69 -31.90 -6.89
C VAL A 182 -13.54 -32.87 -6.62
N PRO A 183 -12.45 -32.86 -7.40
CA PRO A 183 -11.33 -33.78 -7.20
C PRO A 183 -10.74 -33.60 -5.79
N GLY A 184 -10.49 -34.70 -5.07
CA GLY A 184 -9.90 -34.65 -3.73
C GLY A 184 -10.80 -34.11 -2.61
N ALA A 185 -12.09 -33.82 -2.89
CA ALA A 185 -13.06 -33.45 -1.86
C ALA A 185 -13.60 -34.69 -1.11
N PRO A 186 -14.08 -34.52 0.14
CA PRO A 186 -14.74 -35.59 0.88
C PRO A 186 -15.96 -36.18 0.12
N PRO A 187 -16.26 -37.49 0.29
CA PRO A 187 -17.40 -38.12 -0.37
C PRO A 187 -18.72 -37.39 -0.10
N GLY A 188 -19.50 -37.17 -1.15
CA GLY A 188 -20.81 -36.50 -1.06
C GLY A 188 -20.77 -34.97 -1.18
N VAL A 189 -19.58 -34.36 -1.18
CA VAL A 189 -19.42 -32.92 -1.40
C VAL A 189 -19.39 -32.62 -2.90
N ARG A 190 -20.25 -31.68 -3.35
CA ARG A 190 -20.41 -31.32 -4.77
C ARG A 190 -19.97 -29.90 -5.12
N THR A 191 -19.53 -29.12 -4.15
CA THR A 191 -19.03 -27.76 -4.36
C THR A 191 -17.75 -27.56 -3.57
N VAL A 192 -16.85 -26.73 -4.08
CA VAL A 192 -15.58 -26.40 -3.41
C VAL A 192 -15.88 -25.63 -2.13
N THR A 193 -16.88 -24.74 -2.16
CA THR A 193 -17.31 -23.97 -0.99
C THR A 193 -17.74 -24.89 0.16
N ALA A 194 -18.53 -25.94 -0.12
CA ALA A 194 -18.93 -26.90 0.91
C ALA A 194 -17.73 -27.72 1.43
N ALA A 195 -16.75 -28.04 0.57
CA ALA A 195 -15.52 -28.71 1.00
C ALA A 195 -14.68 -27.83 1.94
N VAL A 196 -14.58 -26.54 1.65
CA VAL A 196 -13.90 -25.55 2.49
C VAL A 196 -14.63 -25.38 3.81
N GLU A 197 -15.96 -25.22 3.80
CA GLU A 197 -16.77 -25.02 5.01
C GLU A 197 -16.72 -26.24 5.93
N LEU A 198 -16.73 -27.46 5.37
CA LEU A 198 -16.61 -28.70 6.15
C LEU A 198 -15.22 -28.83 6.82
N ARG A 199 -14.17 -28.29 6.20
CA ARG A 199 -12.83 -28.21 6.80
C ARG A 199 -12.67 -27.02 7.76
N GLY A 200 -13.56 -26.02 7.65
CA GLY A 200 -13.61 -24.84 8.49
C GLY A 200 -12.31 -24.04 8.45
N GLU A 201 -11.88 -23.58 9.64
CA GLU A 201 -10.66 -22.79 9.84
C GLU A 201 -9.38 -23.50 9.38
N SER A 202 -9.40 -24.83 9.23
CA SER A 202 -8.24 -25.60 8.78
C SER A 202 -7.79 -25.21 7.37
N ALA A 203 -8.72 -24.87 6.48
CA ALA A 203 -8.41 -24.45 5.12
C ALA A 203 -7.82 -23.04 5.09
N GLY A 204 -8.38 -22.10 5.86
CA GLY A 204 -7.84 -20.75 6.02
C GLY A 204 -6.45 -20.75 6.66
N ALA A 205 -6.26 -21.51 7.73
CA ALA A 205 -4.97 -21.62 8.41
C ALA A 205 -3.90 -22.28 7.53
N TRP A 206 -4.27 -23.30 6.76
CA TRP A 206 -3.37 -23.86 5.74
C TRP A 206 -2.99 -22.81 4.70
N PHE A 207 -3.94 -22.03 4.20
CA PHE A 207 -3.64 -21.00 3.21
C PHE A 207 -2.71 -19.94 3.78
N ASP A 208 -2.94 -19.48 5.01
CA ASP A 208 -2.05 -18.56 5.70
C ASP A 208 -0.62 -19.14 5.78
N GLN A 209 -0.48 -20.39 6.18
CA GLN A 209 0.83 -21.05 6.25
C GLN A 209 1.52 -21.11 4.88
N GLN A 210 0.80 -21.49 3.82
CA GLN A 210 1.39 -21.56 2.48
C GLN A 210 1.74 -20.19 1.93
N TRP A 211 0.86 -19.21 2.12
CA TRP A 211 1.06 -17.84 1.63
C TRP A 211 2.24 -17.17 2.32
N PHE A 212 2.36 -17.25 3.65
CA PHE A 212 3.50 -16.65 4.35
C PHE A 212 4.78 -17.43 4.15
N GLY A 213 4.72 -18.76 4.01
CA GLY A 213 5.88 -19.54 3.56
C GLY A 213 6.36 -19.13 2.17
N PHE A 214 5.44 -18.81 1.25
CA PHE A 214 5.77 -18.26 -0.07
C PHE A 214 6.39 -16.87 0.03
N VAL A 215 5.80 -15.97 0.83
CA VAL A 215 6.34 -14.62 1.07
C VAL A 215 7.76 -14.71 1.63
N ASP A 216 8.00 -15.54 2.63
CA ASP A 216 9.33 -15.75 3.22
C ASP A 216 10.38 -16.23 2.21
N GLN A 217 9.97 -17.05 1.25
CA GLN A 217 10.84 -17.52 0.17
C GLN A 217 11.11 -16.44 -0.88
N ALA A 218 10.15 -15.54 -1.13
CA ALA A 218 10.28 -14.45 -2.08
C ALA A 218 11.03 -13.23 -1.49
N MET A 219 10.93 -13.00 -0.17
CA MET A 219 11.44 -11.81 0.49
C MET A 219 12.94 -11.57 0.28
N PRO A 220 13.85 -12.56 0.40
CA PRO A 220 15.28 -12.34 0.13
C PRO A 220 15.55 -11.86 -1.31
N TYR A 221 14.78 -12.33 -2.29
CA TYR A 221 14.92 -11.86 -3.67
C TYR A 221 14.41 -10.42 -3.82
N LEU A 222 13.23 -10.12 -3.27
CA LEU A 222 12.65 -8.77 -3.30
C LEU A 222 13.49 -7.74 -2.52
N ALA A 223 14.20 -8.19 -1.48
CA ALA A 223 15.15 -7.40 -0.71
C ALA A 223 16.48 -7.19 -1.46
N GLY A 224 16.75 -7.92 -2.53
CA GLY A 224 18.05 -7.92 -3.20
C GLY A 224 19.14 -8.70 -2.47
N ASP A 225 18.80 -9.40 -1.37
CA ASP A 225 19.70 -10.29 -0.63
C ASP A 225 19.97 -11.60 -1.39
N SER A 226 19.08 -11.99 -2.30
CA SER A 226 19.19 -13.15 -3.17
C SER A 226 19.03 -12.77 -4.64
N LYS A 227 19.83 -13.39 -5.52
CA LYS A 227 19.70 -13.26 -6.98
C LYS A 227 18.72 -14.26 -7.59
N THR A 228 18.31 -15.25 -6.82
CA THR A 228 17.43 -16.33 -7.30
C THR A 228 16.20 -16.39 -6.43
N MET A 229 15.05 -16.57 -7.07
CA MET A 229 13.77 -16.78 -6.39
C MET A 229 13.29 -18.19 -6.68
N ASN A 230 12.78 -18.86 -5.64
CA ASN A 230 12.12 -20.15 -5.78
C ASN A 230 11.05 -20.28 -4.70
N ALA A 231 9.92 -19.62 -4.94
CA ALA A 231 8.81 -19.57 -4.00
C ALA A 231 7.72 -20.57 -4.40
N ARG A 232 7.14 -21.29 -3.43
CA ARG A 232 6.17 -22.37 -3.71
C ARG A 232 4.98 -22.39 -2.76
N ILE A 233 3.81 -22.72 -3.29
CA ILE A 233 2.60 -23.11 -2.56
C ILE A 233 2.25 -24.56 -2.91
N SER A 234 2.11 -25.41 -1.89
CA SER A 234 1.71 -26.82 -2.04
C SER A 234 0.25 -27.04 -1.67
N PHE A 235 -0.48 -27.74 -2.54
CA PHE A 235 -1.88 -28.13 -2.37
C PHE A 235 -2.07 -29.55 -1.82
N GLU A 236 -0.99 -30.23 -1.41
CA GLU A 236 -1.04 -31.63 -0.98
C GLU A 236 -2.03 -31.90 0.16
N ALA A 237 -2.12 -30.98 1.13
CA ALA A 237 -3.05 -31.10 2.26
C ALA A 237 -4.52 -30.79 1.88
N PHE A 238 -4.72 -30.01 0.81
CA PHE A 238 -6.03 -29.55 0.33
C PHE A 238 -6.11 -29.65 -1.20
N PRO A 239 -6.06 -30.87 -1.76
CA PRO A 239 -5.95 -31.06 -3.21
C PRO A 239 -7.16 -30.51 -3.97
N PHE A 240 -8.33 -30.47 -3.35
CA PHE A 240 -9.55 -29.89 -3.93
C PHE A 240 -9.48 -28.37 -4.16
N LEU A 241 -8.47 -27.69 -3.63
CA LEU A 241 -8.22 -26.27 -3.89
C LEU A 241 -7.31 -26.04 -5.10
N ALA A 242 -6.64 -27.07 -5.62
CA ALA A 242 -5.72 -26.91 -6.76
C ALA A 242 -6.43 -26.34 -8.00
N ASP A 243 -7.55 -26.94 -8.42
CA ASP A 243 -8.32 -26.50 -9.60
C ASP A 243 -8.88 -25.06 -9.46
N PRO A 244 -9.52 -24.67 -8.33
CA PRO A 244 -9.93 -23.29 -8.09
C PRO A 244 -8.79 -22.28 -8.21
N PHE A 245 -7.65 -22.58 -7.62
CA PHE A 245 -6.48 -21.69 -7.66
C PHE A 245 -5.84 -21.66 -9.05
N ALA A 246 -5.74 -22.80 -9.73
CA ALA A 246 -5.24 -22.88 -11.10
C ALA A 246 -6.07 -21.98 -12.02
N LYS A 247 -7.39 -22.05 -11.90
CA LYS A 247 -8.30 -21.19 -12.66
C LYS A 247 -8.13 -19.71 -12.33
N ALA A 248 -8.05 -19.36 -11.05
CA ALA A 248 -7.86 -17.98 -10.60
C ALA A 248 -6.52 -17.38 -11.08
N LEU A 249 -5.48 -18.22 -11.22
CA LEU A 249 -4.15 -17.83 -11.68
C LEU A 249 -3.95 -18.05 -13.19
N HIS A 250 -4.97 -18.50 -13.93
CA HIS A 250 -4.89 -18.85 -15.35
C HIS A 250 -3.82 -19.90 -15.68
N LEU A 251 -3.62 -20.87 -14.80
CA LEU A 251 -2.67 -21.97 -14.93
C LEU A 251 -3.37 -23.30 -15.25
N PRO A 252 -2.67 -24.26 -15.87
CA PRO A 252 -3.17 -25.63 -16.06
C PRO A 252 -3.44 -26.32 -14.71
N PRO A 253 -4.61 -26.95 -14.51
CA PRO A 253 -4.96 -27.63 -13.24
C PRO A 253 -4.02 -28.78 -12.87
N GLU A 254 -3.51 -29.50 -13.88
CA GLU A 254 -2.59 -30.63 -13.70
C GLU A 254 -1.26 -30.17 -13.09
N GLN A 255 -0.76 -29.01 -13.52
CA GLN A 255 0.46 -28.41 -12.98
C GLN A 255 0.28 -28.07 -11.50
N MET A 256 -0.86 -27.47 -11.15
CA MET A 256 -1.17 -27.08 -9.77
C MET A 256 -1.29 -28.28 -8.84
N THR A 257 -1.87 -29.38 -9.32
CA THR A 257 -2.07 -30.59 -8.51
C THR A 257 -0.76 -31.36 -8.27
N GLN A 258 0.11 -31.46 -9.30
CA GLN A 258 1.35 -32.23 -9.20
C GLN A 258 2.50 -31.45 -8.59
N GLN A 259 2.62 -30.16 -8.91
CA GLN A 259 3.78 -29.34 -8.58
C GLN A 259 3.44 -28.17 -7.66
N GLY A 260 2.16 -27.93 -7.38
CA GLY A 260 1.72 -26.71 -6.70
C GLY A 260 1.93 -25.48 -7.58
N TRP A 261 1.80 -24.30 -6.97
CA TRP A 261 2.20 -23.06 -7.61
C TRP A 261 3.66 -22.80 -7.28
N ARG A 262 4.46 -22.47 -8.30
CA ARG A 262 5.86 -22.15 -8.15
C ARG A 262 6.16 -20.88 -8.92
N LEU A 263 6.93 -19.99 -8.32
CA LEU A 263 7.43 -18.78 -8.95
C LEU A 263 8.95 -18.80 -8.87
N THR A 264 9.60 -18.73 -10.02
CA THR A 264 11.05 -18.74 -10.18
C THR A 264 11.56 -17.45 -10.80
N ASP A 265 12.87 -17.26 -10.79
CA ASP A 265 13.54 -16.16 -11.49
C ASP A 265 13.31 -16.17 -13.01
N ALA A 266 13.03 -17.34 -13.61
CA ALA A 266 12.70 -17.45 -15.03
C ALA A 266 11.28 -16.94 -15.38
N ASP A 267 10.42 -16.77 -14.38
CA ASP A 267 9.03 -16.34 -14.54
C ASP A 267 8.85 -14.81 -14.40
N LEU A 268 9.91 -14.08 -14.04
CA LEU A 268 9.95 -12.62 -13.84
C LEU A 268 10.69 -11.90 -14.97
#